data_AF-A0A833LFE9-F1
#
_entry.id   AF-A0A833LFE9-F1
#
_cell.length_a   1.000
_cell.length_b   1.000
_cell.length_c   1.000
_cell.angle_alpha   90.00
_cell.angle_beta   90.00
_cell.angle_gamma   90.00
#
_symmetry.space_group_name_H-M   'P 1'
#
loop_
_entity.id
_entity.type
_entity.pdbx_description
1 polymer ?
#
loop_
_entity_poly.entity_id
_entity_poly.type
_entity_poly.pdbx_seq_one_letter_code
_entity_poly.pdbx_strand_id
1 'polypeptide(L)'
;THTGSLAGADTVIDAALRRAGIIRVDDLEDLFNAAEITARFRPMSSGRVAVVTNGGGAGVLAVDRLLDEGATLATLADATLQRLDAELPPTWSRANPVDIIGDAPPGRYRAALEAVAADPGVDAVLVMNCPTALASPVEAAAAVAGLVDKGTIGGKPVLACWLGKHAADPARAVLQQAGVASFDTPVQVAEAVALLTRWSVLQRNLERVPATRGEIAVDTETARAVIAAAAAEGRRLLTEDEAKAVIAAYGIPVPETVLAVDEDAVAAAAERLLRGNPAVVVKLRSATITHKSDVGGVVLGIRDAAGARAAAAAIRERVNALPGGTVDGFTVQPMIRRSLAEELIAGVATDPSFGPTVLF
;
A
#
# COMPACT_ATOMS: atom_id res chain seq x y z
N THR A 1 -0.35 -18.73 -1.74
CA THR A 1 0.85 -18.67 -2.61
C THR A 1 1.16 -20.01 -3.31
N HIS A 2 0.52 -21.13 -2.93
CA HIS A 2 0.64 -22.46 -3.57
C HIS A 2 -0.64 -22.91 -4.32
N THR A 3 -1.51 -21.96 -4.72
CA THR A 3 -2.89 -22.26 -5.17
C THR A 3 -3.16 -21.90 -6.63
N GLY A 4 -2.12 -21.66 -7.45
CA GLY A 4 -2.29 -21.52 -8.90
C GLY A 4 -3.05 -20.27 -9.39
N SER A 5 -3.44 -19.34 -8.51
CA SER A 5 -3.82 -17.98 -8.90
C SER A 5 -2.89 -16.99 -8.21
N LEU A 6 -1.94 -16.43 -8.97
CA LEU A 6 -0.96 -15.46 -8.44
C LEU A 6 -1.61 -14.17 -7.96
N ALA A 7 -2.75 -13.78 -8.55
CA ALA A 7 -3.64 -12.74 -8.05
C ALA A 7 -5.06 -13.32 -7.96
N GLY A 8 -5.77 -13.09 -6.86
CA GLY A 8 -7.19 -13.43 -6.76
C GLY A 8 -8.02 -12.41 -7.57
N ALA A 9 -9.16 -12.84 -8.11
CA ALA A 9 -10.04 -11.96 -8.90
C ALA A 9 -10.36 -10.63 -8.16
N ASP A 10 -10.56 -10.70 -6.85
CA ASP A 10 -10.85 -9.51 -6.03
C ASP A 10 -9.67 -8.53 -5.93
N THR A 11 -8.44 -9.03 -5.82
CA THR A 11 -7.24 -8.18 -5.81
C THR A 11 -7.02 -7.47 -7.14
N VAL A 12 -7.40 -8.11 -8.26
CA VAL A 12 -7.35 -7.49 -9.59
C VAL A 12 -8.43 -6.41 -9.72
N ILE A 13 -9.65 -6.68 -9.25
CA ILE A 13 -10.74 -5.70 -9.22
C ILE A 13 -10.34 -4.49 -8.37
N ASP A 14 -9.84 -4.69 -7.15
CA ASP A 14 -9.40 -3.61 -6.27
C ASP A 14 -8.29 -2.77 -6.92
N ALA A 15 -7.28 -3.41 -7.54
CA ALA A 15 -6.24 -2.69 -8.27
C ALA A 15 -6.80 -1.86 -9.45
N ALA A 16 -7.75 -2.42 -10.20
CA ALA A 16 -8.40 -1.73 -11.31
C ALA A 16 -9.24 -0.53 -10.84
N LEU A 17 -10.04 -0.70 -9.79
CA LEU A 17 -10.84 0.37 -9.18
C LEU A 17 -9.94 1.50 -8.68
N ARG A 18 -8.85 1.16 -7.96
CA ARG A 18 -7.87 2.13 -7.47
C ARG A 18 -7.22 2.91 -8.62
N ARG A 19 -6.86 2.24 -9.71
CA ARG A 19 -6.27 2.89 -10.90
C ARG A 19 -7.27 3.81 -11.61
N ALA A 20 -8.55 3.45 -11.60
CA ALA A 20 -9.65 4.22 -12.15
C ALA A 20 -10.11 5.37 -11.24
N GLY A 21 -9.48 5.57 -10.07
CA GLY A 21 -9.86 6.62 -9.13
C GLY A 21 -11.16 6.35 -8.36
N ILE A 22 -11.67 5.11 -8.42
CA ILE A 22 -12.93 4.70 -7.79
C ILE A 22 -12.67 4.31 -6.33
N ILE A 23 -13.45 4.90 -5.42
CA ILE A 23 -13.44 4.52 -4.00
C ILE A 23 -14.24 3.22 -3.86
N ARG A 24 -13.61 2.19 -3.31
CA ARG A 24 -14.30 0.98 -2.86
C ARG A 24 -14.70 1.15 -1.40
N VAL A 25 -15.93 0.76 -1.07
CA VAL A 25 -16.50 0.77 0.28
C VAL A 25 -17.02 -0.62 0.61
N ASP A 26 -17.01 -1.00 1.89
CA ASP A 26 -17.34 -2.35 2.33
C ASP A 26 -18.75 -2.46 2.93
N ASP A 27 -19.37 -1.34 3.32
CA ASP A 27 -20.71 -1.30 3.85
C ASP A 27 -21.53 -0.06 3.40
N LEU A 28 -22.80 -0.02 3.84
CA LEU A 28 -23.75 1.00 3.47
C LEU A 28 -23.46 2.36 4.17
N GLU A 29 -22.90 2.34 5.37
CA GLU A 29 -22.55 3.56 6.10
C GLU A 29 -21.40 4.28 5.39
N ASP A 30 -20.37 3.54 5.00
CA ASP A 30 -19.27 4.03 4.17
C ASP A 30 -19.75 4.56 2.81
N LEU A 31 -20.76 3.94 2.19
CA LEU A 31 -21.35 4.45 0.96
C LEU A 31 -21.99 5.83 1.15
N PHE A 32 -22.73 6.05 2.24
CA PHE A 32 -23.31 7.35 2.56
C PHE A 32 -22.24 8.38 2.92
N ASN A 33 -21.23 7.98 3.70
CA ASN A 33 -20.07 8.83 4.01
C ASN A 33 -19.33 9.24 2.73
N ALA A 34 -19.11 8.31 1.80
CA ALA A 34 -18.50 8.59 0.51
C ALA A 34 -19.32 9.60 -0.29
N ALA A 35 -20.64 9.43 -0.34
CA ALA A 35 -21.55 10.34 -1.04
C ALA A 35 -21.51 11.75 -0.42
N GLU A 36 -21.61 11.86 0.90
CA GLU A 36 -21.56 13.14 1.63
C GLU A 36 -20.22 13.87 1.39
N ILE A 37 -19.10 13.15 1.45
CA ILE A 37 -17.76 13.71 1.24
C ILE A 37 -17.53 14.14 -0.21
N THR A 38 -17.80 13.26 -1.18
CA THR A 38 -17.53 13.52 -2.60
C THR A 38 -18.49 14.53 -3.23
N ALA A 39 -19.70 14.70 -2.68
CA ALA A 39 -20.63 15.73 -3.12
C ALA A 39 -20.22 17.14 -2.66
N ARG A 40 -19.48 17.26 -1.55
CA ARG A 40 -19.16 18.54 -0.91
C ARG A 40 -17.75 19.02 -1.20
N PHE A 41 -16.80 18.10 -1.23
CA PHE A 41 -15.39 18.44 -1.26
C PHE A 41 -14.76 18.09 -2.61
N ARG A 42 -13.63 18.74 -2.87
CA ARG A 42 -12.72 18.35 -3.95
C ARG A 42 -11.58 17.52 -3.36
N PRO A 43 -10.93 16.68 -4.19
CA PRO A 43 -9.68 16.03 -3.82
C PRO A 43 -8.67 17.05 -3.28
N MET A 44 -8.05 16.73 -2.15
CA MET A 44 -7.03 17.55 -1.52
C MET A 44 -5.66 17.29 -2.15
N SER A 45 -4.79 18.29 -2.16
CA SER A 45 -3.39 18.14 -2.60
C SER A 45 -2.60 17.21 -1.67
N SER A 46 -2.84 17.30 -0.37
CA SER A 46 -2.30 16.45 0.68
C SER A 46 -3.35 16.19 1.77
N GLY A 47 -3.10 15.23 2.66
CA GLY A 47 -4.06 14.78 3.67
C GLY A 47 -3.67 15.10 5.11
N ARG A 48 -3.09 16.29 5.35
CA ARG A 48 -2.66 16.70 6.70
C ARG A 48 -3.82 17.36 7.44
N VAL A 49 -4.20 16.77 8.57
CA VAL A 49 -5.42 17.13 9.29
C VAL A 49 -5.08 17.88 10.57
N ALA A 50 -5.77 18.99 10.83
CA ALA A 50 -5.74 19.65 12.12
C ALA A 50 -7.07 19.45 12.85
N VAL A 51 -6.98 19.10 14.13
CA VAL A 51 -8.14 18.88 15.00
C VAL A 51 -8.28 20.07 15.95
N VAL A 52 -9.47 20.65 16.04
CA VAL A 52 -9.83 21.70 17.02
C VAL A 52 -10.96 21.14 17.88
N THR A 53 -10.78 21.09 19.19
CA THR A 53 -11.75 20.49 20.11
C THR A 53 -11.84 21.28 21.41
N ASN A 54 -13.00 21.35 22.05
CA ASN A 54 -13.11 21.83 23.43
C ASN A 54 -13.04 20.69 24.47
N GLY A 55 -12.89 19.45 24.03
CA GLY A 55 -12.78 18.29 24.91
C GLY A 55 -11.63 17.39 24.48
N GLY A 56 -10.51 17.43 25.22
CA GLY A 56 -9.32 16.64 24.93
C GLY A 56 -9.58 15.14 24.76
N GLY A 57 -10.44 14.53 25.59
CA GLY A 57 -10.76 13.10 25.47
C GLY A 57 -11.41 12.73 24.13
N ALA A 58 -12.34 13.56 23.62
CA ALA A 58 -12.93 13.34 22.31
C ALA A 58 -11.93 13.58 21.18
N GLY A 59 -11.03 14.56 21.35
CA GLY A 59 -9.94 14.81 20.41
C GLY A 59 -8.98 13.64 20.29
N VAL A 60 -8.59 13.02 21.41
CA VAL A 60 -7.74 11.82 21.42
C VAL A 60 -8.42 10.65 20.69
N LEU A 61 -9.71 10.40 20.94
CA LEU A 61 -10.45 9.34 20.23
C LEU A 61 -10.47 9.56 18.71
N ALA A 62 -10.64 10.80 18.26
CA ALA A 62 -10.59 11.13 16.84
C ALA A 62 -9.17 10.92 16.27
N VAL A 63 -8.14 11.33 17.00
CA VAL A 63 -6.73 11.16 16.59
C VAL A 63 -6.34 9.70 16.48
N ASP A 64 -6.67 8.88 17.47
CA ASP A 64 -6.35 7.46 17.45
C ASP A 64 -6.98 6.80 16.21
N ARG A 65 -8.26 7.10 15.93
CA ARG A 65 -8.94 6.59 14.73
C ARG A 65 -8.33 7.11 13.43
N LEU A 66 -7.96 8.40 13.38
CA LEU A 66 -7.27 8.98 12.21
C LEU A 66 -5.95 8.25 11.92
N LEU A 67 -5.17 7.94 12.96
CA LEU A 67 -3.90 7.23 12.83
C LEU A 67 -4.09 5.77 12.40
N ASP A 68 -5.07 5.07 12.95
CA ASP A 68 -5.43 3.70 12.54
C ASP A 68 -5.80 3.61 11.05
N GLU A 69 -6.43 4.66 10.53
CA GLU A 69 -6.79 4.80 9.11
C GLU A 69 -5.67 5.33 8.21
N GLY A 70 -4.47 5.57 8.78
CA GLY A 70 -3.30 6.06 8.06
C GLY A 70 -3.34 7.55 7.68
N ALA A 71 -4.22 8.33 8.29
CA ALA A 71 -4.23 9.79 8.11
C ALA A 71 -3.00 10.43 8.78
N THR A 72 -2.61 11.60 8.27
CA THR A 72 -1.46 12.34 8.81
C THR A 72 -1.96 13.56 9.59
N LEU A 73 -1.54 13.72 10.83
CA LEU A 73 -1.79 14.96 11.57
C LEU A 73 -0.85 16.07 11.08
N ALA A 74 -1.40 17.27 10.94
CA ALA A 74 -0.62 18.45 10.62
C ALA A 74 0.30 18.83 11.78
N THR A 75 1.56 19.15 11.46
CA THR A 75 2.45 19.88 12.36
C THR A 75 2.19 21.37 12.17
N LEU A 76 1.68 22.03 13.21
CA LEU A 76 1.36 23.46 13.16
C LEU A 76 2.65 24.29 13.11
N ALA A 77 2.66 25.33 12.27
CA ALA A 77 3.78 26.24 12.15
C ALA A 77 3.91 27.14 13.40
N ASP A 78 5.13 27.59 13.71
CA ASP A 78 5.38 28.48 14.86
C ASP A 78 4.52 29.75 14.82
N ALA A 79 4.29 30.32 13.63
CA ALA A 79 3.42 31.48 13.45
C ALA A 79 1.96 31.19 13.84
N THR A 80 1.48 29.98 13.59
CA THR A 80 0.14 29.53 13.99
C THR A 80 0.06 29.34 15.50
N LEU A 81 1.09 28.71 16.10
CA LEU A 81 1.17 28.56 17.56
C LEU A 81 1.17 29.92 18.27
N GLN A 82 1.92 30.90 17.76
CA GLN A 82 1.94 32.26 18.30
C GLN A 82 0.57 32.96 18.23
N ARG A 83 -0.16 32.79 17.11
CA ARG A 83 -1.52 33.32 16.97
C ARG A 83 -2.49 32.66 17.94
N LEU A 84 -2.39 31.34 18.11
CA LEU A 84 -3.21 30.60 19.06
C LEU A 84 -2.89 30.99 20.51
N ASP A 85 -1.62 31.17 20.86
CA ASP A 85 -1.20 31.62 22.20
C ASP A 85 -1.73 33.02 22.57
N ALA A 86 -1.96 33.89 21.59
CA ALA A 86 -2.52 35.22 21.82
C ALA A 86 -4.03 35.20 22.12
N GLU A 87 -4.75 34.22 21.58
CA GLU A 87 -6.23 34.15 21.60
C GLU A 87 -6.77 33.09 22.56
N LEU A 88 -5.99 32.05 22.87
CA LEU A 88 -6.39 30.93 23.69
C LEU A 88 -5.88 31.03 25.15
N PRO A 89 -6.59 30.43 26.12
CA PRO A 89 -6.12 30.40 27.51
C PRO A 89 -4.76 29.70 27.62
N PRO A 90 -3.88 30.08 28.57
CA PRO A 90 -2.54 29.49 28.71
C PRO A 90 -2.52 27.96 28.90
N THR A 91 -3.65 27.36 29.27
CA THR A 91 -3.81 25.91 29.49
C THR A 91 -4.16 25.10 28.24
N TRP A 92 -4.33 25.74 27.07
CA TRP A 92 -4.57 25.04 25.81
C TRP A 92 -3.39 24.11 25.45
N SER A 93 -3.64 23.08 24.63
CA SER A 93 -2.72 21.95 24.43
C SER A 93 -1.36 22.30 23.82
N ARG A 94 -1.23 23.40 23.07
CA ARG A 94 -0.04 23.74 22.24
C ARG A 94 0.38 22.63 21.28
N ALA A 95 -0.59 21.83 20.84
CA ALA A 95 -0.38 20.69 19.98
C ALA A 95 -1.53 20.56 18.97
N ASN A 96 -1.46 19.53 18.13
CA ASN A 96 -2.57 19.05 17.33
C ASN A 96 -2.98 17.68 17.93
N PRO A 97 -4.15 17.57 18.60
CA PRO A 97 -5.29 18.48 18.60
C PRO A 97 -5.08 19.80 19.34
N VAL A 98 -5.67 20.86 18.80
CA VAL A 98 -5.82 22.18 19.44
C VAL A 98 -7.00 22.08 20.43
N ASP A 99 -6.69 21.80 21.70
CA ASP A 99 -7.68 21.76 22.78
C ASP A 99 -7.95 23.17 23.29
N ILE A 100 -9.11 23.71 22.90
CA ILE A 100 -9.56 25.06 23.25
C ILE A 100 -10.29 25.11 24.60
N ILE A 101 -10.26 24.05 25.41
CA ILE A 101 -10.82 23.95 26.76
C ILE A 101 -12.36 23.92 26.81
N GLY A 102 -12.93 23.15 27.75
CA GLY A 102 -14.37 22.81 27.79
C GLY A 102 -15.35 23.95 28.02
N ASP A 103 -14.89 25.12 28.47
CA ASP A 103 -15.68 26.34 28.65
C ASP A 103 -15.68 27.26 27.41
N ALA A 104 -15.16 26.77 26.28
CA ALA A 104 -14.94 27.55 25.07
C ALA A 104 -16.20 28.30 24.58
N PRO A 105 -16.19 29.65 24.60
CA PRO A 105 -17.24 30.44 23.98
C PRO A 105 -17.09 30.44 22.45
N PRO A 106 -18.11 30.89 21.70
CA PRO A 106 -18.08 30.93 20.23
C PRO A 106 -16.86 31.67 19.64
N GLY A 107 -16.39 32.73 20.31
CA GLY A 107 -15.20 33.48 19.88
C GLY A 107 -13.92 32.63 19.85
N ARG A 108 -13.81 31.65 20.75
CA ARG A 108 -12.62 30.77 20.83
C ARG A 108 -12.59 29.77 19.67
N TYR A 109 -13.75 29.25 19.27
CA TYR A 109 -13.89 28.47 18.05
C TYR A 109 -13.48 29.28 16.82
N ARG A 110 -13.95 30.54 16.72
CA ARG A 110 -13.60 31.42 15.61
C ARG A 110 -12.09 31.63 15.50
N ALA A 111 -11.46 32.07 16.59
CA ALA A 111 -10.03 32.36 16.62
C ALA A 111 -9.18 31.13 16.29
N ALA A 112 -9.52 29.96 16.87
CA ALA A 112 -8.79 28.72 16.61
C ALA A 112 -8.91 28.27 15.15
N LEU A 113 -10.11 28.30 14.58
CA LEU A 113 -10.34 27.88 13.19
C LEU A 113 -9.68 28.83 12.18
N GLU A 114 -9.75 30.14 12.40
CA GLU A 114 -9.05 31.11 11.54
C GLU A 114 -7.54 30.94 11.56
N ALA A 115 -6.95 30.63 12.73
CA ALA A 115 -5.52 30.37 12.84
C ALA A 115 -5.14 29.06 12.16
N VAL A 116 -5.84 27.96 12.47
CA VAL A 116 -5.56 26.62 11.93
C VAL A 116 -5.80 26.54 10.43
N ALA A 117 -6.89 27.10 9.92
CA ALA A 117 -7.18 27.08 8.49
C ALA A 117 -6.20 27.93 7.68
N ALA A 118 -5.59 28.96 8.27
CA ALA A 118 -4.54 29.75 7.62
C ALA A 118 -3.17 29.06 7.60
N ASP A 119 -2.96 27.98 8.37
CA ASP A 119 -1.67 27.30 8.48
C ASP A 119 -1.32 26.54 7.18
N PRO A 120 -0.16 26.79 6.53
CA PRO A 120 0.22 26.09 5.29
C PRO A 120 0.48 24.58 5.46
N GLY A 121 0.66 24.12 6.70
CA GLY A 121 0.80 22.74 7.11
C GLY A 121 -0.51 21.95 7.17
N VAL A 122 -1.65 22.64 7.07
CA VAL A 122 -3.01 22.06 7.24
C VAL A 122 -3.73 22.01 5.91
N ASP A 123 -4.32 20.86 5.58
CA ASP A 123 -5.08 20.64 4.35
C ASP A 123 -6.58 20.43 4.63
N ALA A 124 -6.93 19.87 5.79
CA ALA A 124 -8.31 19.73 6.27
C ALA A 124 -8.41 20.06 7.76
N VAL A 125 -9.56 20.58 8.17
CA VAL A 125 -9.85 20.94 9.57
C VAL A 125 -10.98 20.08 10.10
N LEU A 126 -10.72 19.36 11.17
CA LEU A 126 -11.71 18.67 11.98
C LEU A 126 -12.05 19.53 13.20
N VAL A 127 -13.27 20.02 13.28
CA VAL A 127 -13.76 20.77 14.44
C VAL A 127 -14.72 19.94 15.28
N MET A 128 -14.53 19.97 16.61
CA MET A 128 -15.29 19.16 17.54
C MET A 128 -15.86 19.99 18.68
N ASN A 129 -17.06 19.60 19.12
CA ASN A 129 -17.70 20.15 20.30
C ASN A 129 -18.25 19.04 21.18
N CYS A 130 -17.82 19.03 22.44
CA CYS A 130 -18.45 18.33 23.53
C CYS A 130 -19.36 19.33 24.26
N PRO A 131 -20.71 19.20 24.19
CA PRO A 131 -21.60 20.11 24.88
C PRO A 131 -21.34 20.13 26.38
N THR A 132 -21.29 21.34 26.95
CA THR A 132 -21.15 21.56 28.40
C THR A 132 -22.24 22.51 28.89
N ALA A 133 -22.43 22.61 30.20
CA ALA A 133 -23.35 23.60 30.77
C ALA A 133 -22.82 25.04 30.72
N LEU A 134 -21.55 25.23 30.35
CA LEU A 134 -20.85 26.52 30.41
C LEU A 134 -20.93 27.31 29.10
N ALA A 135 -21.13 26.63 27.96
CA ALA A 135 -21.14 27.25 26.64
C ALA A 135 -22.21 26.64 25.74
N SER A 136 -22.84 27.48 24.91
CA SER A 136 -23.89 27.04 24.00
C SER A 136 -23.32 26.30 22.79
N PRO A 137 -23.67 25.02 22.56
CA PRO A 137 -23.21 24.27 21.39
C PRO A 137 -23.75 24.86 20.08
N VAL A 138 -24.93 25.48 20.10
CA VAL A 138 -25.56 26.11 18.93
C VAL A 138 -24.85 27.40 18.55
N GLU A 139 -24.47 28.23 19.53
CA GLU A 139 -23.72 29.45 19.25
C GLU A 139 -22.29 29.13 18.77
N ALA A 140 -21.67 28.07 19.31
CA ALA A 140 -20.39 27.57 18.80
C ALA A 140 -20.53 27.13 17.33
N ALA A 141 -21.56 26.35 16.99
CA ALA A 141 -21.84 25.97 15.61
C ALA A 141 -22.12 27.18 14.71
N ALA A 142 -22.84 28.20 15.18
CA ALA A 142 -23.07 29.43 14.44
C ALA A 142 -21.77 30.21 14.17
N ALA A 143 -20.82 30.21 15.11
CA ALA A 143 -19.51 30.81 14.89
C ALA A 143 -18.70 30.06 13.83
N VAL A 144 -18.72 28.73 13.82
CA VAL A 144 -18.11 27.92 12.75
C VAL A 144 -18.80 28.18 11.41
N ALA A 145 -20.14 28.14 11.39
CA ALA A 145 -20.96 28.39 10.20
C ALA A 145 -20.68 29.78 9.58
N GLY A 146 -20.43 30.79 10.42
CA GLY A 146 -20.08 32.14 9.97
C GLY A 146 -18.65 32.31 9.44
N LEU A 147 -17.81 31.27 9.49
CA LEU A 147 -16.46 31.26 8.91
C LEU A 147 -16.36 30.49 7.61
N VAL A 148 -17.24 29.52 7.41
CA VAL A 148 -17.18 28.62 6.26
C VAL A 148 -17.85 29.25 5.04
N ASP A 149 -17.26 29.01 3.87
CA ASP A 149 -17.92 29.16 2.58
C ASP A 149 -18.11 27.75 1.99
N LYS A 150 -19.37 27.31 1.94
CA LYS A 150 -19.79 25.98 1.45
C LYS A 150 -18.96 24.83 2.05
N GLY A 151 -18.82 24.82 3.37
CA GLY A 151 -18.08 23.79 4.10
C GLY A 151 -16.55 23.92 4.05
N THR A 152 -16.00 25.04 3.56
CA THR A 152 -14.54 25.26 3.52
C THR A 152 -14.13 26.56 4.20
N ILE A 153 -12.90 26.62 4.72
CA ILE A 153 -12.26 27.87 5.17
C ILE A 153 -10.96 28.04 4.38
N GLY A 154 -10.86 29.12 3.60
CA GLY A 154 -9.69 29.32 2.72
C GLY A 154 -9.48 28.19 1.70
N GLY A 155 -10.57 27.54 1.26
CA GLY A 155 -10.53 26.40 0.34
C GLY A 155 -10.23 25.05 1.00
N LYS A 156 -9.98 25.00 2.31
CA LYS A 156 -9.72 23.78 3.06
C LYS A 156 -11.02 23.18 3.60
N PRO A 157 -11.30 21.88 3.37
CA PRO A 157 -12.47 21.19 3.93
C PRO A 157 -12.57 21.33 5.45
N VAL A 158 -13.78 21.64 5.93
CA VAL A 158 -14.14 21.61 7.34
C VAL A 158 -15.13 20.48 7.58
N LEU A 159 -14.75 19.57 8.48
CA LEU A 159 -15.61 18.49 8.95
C LEU A 159 -15.87 18.70 10.45
N ALA A 160 -17.08 18.39 10.89
CA ALA A 160 -17.51 18.68 12.25
C ALA A 160 -18.01 17.44 12.99
N CYS A 161 -17.76 17.40 14.30
CA CYS A 161 -18.38 16.45 15.22
C CYS A 161 -18.89 17.16 16.48
N TRP A 162 -20.20 17.32 16.58
CA TRP A 162 -20.86 17.80 17.80
C TRP A 162 -21.40 16.59 18.54
N LEU A 163 -20.82 16.24 19.69
CA LEU A 163 -21.14 15.01 20.43
C LEU A 163 -22.50 15.10 21.14
N GLY A 164 -23.17 13.96 21.27
CA GLY A 164 -24.47 13.84 21.91
C GLY A 164 -25.61 13.80 20.91
N LYS A 165 -26.86 13.91 21.37
CA LYS A 165 -28.06 13.89 20.51
C LYS A 165 -28.87 15.17 20.69
N HIS A 166 -29.72 15.21 21.71
CA HIS A 166 -30.64 16.32 21.95
C HIS A 166 -29.97 17.72 22.03
N ALA A 167 -28.79 17.81 22.66
CA ALA A 167 -28.06 19.08 22.78
C ALA A 167 -27.28 19.47 21.51
N ALA A 168 -27.01 18.51 20.62
CA ALA A 168 -26.19 18.66 19.44
C ALA A 168 -27.01 18.83 18.15
N ASP A 169 -28.19 18.22 18.05
CA ASP A 169 -28.99 18.20 16.81
C ASP A 169 -29.25 19.60 16.21
N PRO A 170 -29.65 20.63 17.00
CA PRO A 170 -29.83 21.97 16.44
C PRO A 170 -28.52 22.58 15.92
N ALA A 171 -27.39 22.31 16.59
CA ALA A 171 -26.08 22.78 16.20
C ALA A 171 -25.59 22.09 14.90
N ARG A 172 -25.84 20.79 14.76
CA ARG A 172 -25.55 20.03 13.52
C ARG A 172 -26.37 20.56 12.34
N ALA A 173 -27.64 20.89 12.55
CA ALA A 173 -28.47 21.49 11.50
C ALA A 173 -27.89 22.83 11.00
N VAL A 174 -27.40 23.68 11.90
CA VAL A 174 -26.72 24.94 11.55
C VAL A 174 -25.47 24.68 10.70
N LEU A 175 -24.63 23.71 11.09
CA LEU A 175 -23.42 23.34 10.36
C LEU A 175 -23.73 22.81 8.96
N GLN A 176 -24.70 21.89 8.86
CA GLN A 176 -25.12 21.29 7.59
C GLN A 176 -25.67 22.35 6.61
N GLN A 177 -26.47 23.30 7.10
CA GLN A 177 -26.97 24.43 6.30
C GLN A 177 -25.84 25.32 5.76
N ALA A 178 -24.73 25.43 6.49
CA ALA A 178 -23.53 26.15 6.06
C ALA A 178 -22.61 25.32 5.13
N GLY A 179 -23.02 24.09 4.79
CA GLY A 179 -22.27 23.19 3.92
C GLY A 179 -21.24 22.31 4.64
N VAL A 180 -21.09 22.42 5.97
CA VAL A 180 -20.15 21.61 6.75
C VAL A 180 -20.68 20.18 6.87
N ALA A 181 -19.83 19.20 6.55
CA ALA A 181 -20.13 17.79 6.79
C ALA A 181 -20.07 17.53 8.31
N SER A 182 -21.21 17.19 8.92
CA SER A 182 -21.34 17.07 10.37
C SER A 182 -21.72 15.64 10.76
N PHE A 183 -20.92 15.04 11.65
CA PHE A 183 -21.02 13.65 12.10
C PHE A 183 -21.31 13.56 13.59
N ASP A 184 -21.76 12.38 14.03
CA ASP A 184 -22.26 12.19 15.39
C ASP A 184 -21.16 11.84 16.39
N THR A 185 -20.11 11.16 15.92
CA THR A 185 -19.07 10.59 16.77
C THR A 185 -17.65 10.92 16.29
N PRO A 186 -16.65 10.93 17.20
CA PRO A 186 -15.24 11.08 16.83
C PRO A 186 -14.75 10.04 15.82
N VAL A 187 -15.29 8.82 15.88
CA VAL A 187 -14.92 7.71 14.98
C VAL A 187 -15.42 7.99 13.56
N GLN A 188 -16.71 8.30 13.40
CA GLN A 188 -17.31 8.57 12.08
C GLN A 188 -16.65 9.75 11.37
N VAL A 189 -16.35 10.83 12.11
CA VAL A 189 -15.70 11.99 11.48
C VAL A 189 -14.25 11.68 11.07
N ALA A 190 -13.52 10.88 11.86
CA ALA A 190 -12.19 10.43 11.50
C ALA A 190 -12.20 9.54 10.25
N GLU A 191 -13.16 8.60 10.16
CA GLU A 191 -13.37 7.76 8.98
C GLU A 191 -13.71 8.59 7.73
N ALA A 192 -14.54 9.62 7.88
CA ALA A 192 -14.89 10.52 6.79
C ALA A 192 -13.67 11.33 6.29
N VAL A 193 -12.80 11.81 7.21
CA VAL A 193 -11.53 12.46 6.86
C VAL A 193 -10.57 11.48 6.17
N ALA A 194 -10.49 10.24 6.66
CA ALA A 194 -9.68 9.20 6.05
C ALA A 194 -10.17 8.88 4.62
N LEU A 195 -11.48 8.79 4.41
CA LEU A 195 -12.10 8.60 3.11
C LEU A 195 -11.75 9.74 2.15
N LEU A 196 -11.88 11.00 2.59
CA LEU A 196 -11.48 12.17 1.80
C LEU A 196 -9.99 12.11 1.42
N THR A 197 -9.13 11.68 2.33
CA THR A 197 -7.69 11.52 2.09
C THR A 197 -7.41 10.40 1.09
N ARG A 198 -8.02 9.22 1.27
CA ARG A 198 -7.91 8.08 0.34
C ARG A 198 -8.39 8.46 -1.05
N TRP A 199 -9.56 9.08 -1.16
CA TRP A 199 -10.10 9.56 -2.43
C TRP A 199 -9.16 10.55 -3.11
N SER A 200 -8.55 11.44 -2.35
CA SER A 200 -7.58 12.41 -2.88
C SER A 200 -6.36 11.73 -3.49
N VAL A 201 -5.86 10.65 -2.87
CA VAL A 201 -4.78 9.81 -3.42
C VAL A 201 -5.23 9.11 -4.70
N LEU A 202 -6.44 8.54 -4.71
CA LEU A 202 -7.00 7.83 -5.86
C LEU A 202 -7.16 8.74 -7.08
N GLN A 203 -7.60 9.97 -6.89
CA GLN A 203 -7.75 10.95 -7.97
C GLN A 203 -6.39 11.35 -8.56
N ARG A 204 -5.37 11.54 -7.71
CA ARG A 204 -3.99 11.75 -8.21
C ARG A 204 -3.46 10.54 -8.98
N ASN A 205 -3.77 9.33 -8.53
CA ASN A 205 -3.37 8.11 -9.22
C ASN A 205 -4.06 7.99 -10.58
N LEU A 206 -5.33 8.40 -10.70
CA LEU A 206 -6.06 8.44 -11.96
C LEU A 206 -5.35 9.35 -12.98
N GLU A 207 -4.98 10.56 -12.56
CA GLU A 207 -4.28 11.56 -13.38
C GLU A 207 -2.83 11.19 -13.71
N ARG A 208 -2.25 10.22 -13.00
CA ARG A 208 -0.88 9.80 -13.20
C ARG A 208 -0.71 9.19 -14.58
N VAL A 209 0.03 9.87 -15.43
CA VAL A 209 0.55 9.31 -16.68
C VAL A 209 1.72 8.39 -16.33
N PRO A 210 1.73 7.12 -16.78
CA PRO A 210 2.89 6.26 -16.60
C PRO A 210 4.11 6.96 -17.18
N ALA A 211 5.18 7.06 -16.38
CA ALA A 211 6.43 7.60 -16.89
C ALA A 211 6.84 6.77 -18.11
N THR A 212 7.04 7.42 -19.25
CA THR A 212 7.65 6.78 -20.41
C THR A 212 9.07 6.42 -20.01
N ARG A 213 9.29 5.17 -19.59
CA ARG A 213 10.65 4.67 -19.42
C ARG A 213 11.28 4.63 -20.81
N GLY A 214 12.56 5.02 -20.89
CA GLY A 214 13.34 4.84 -22.11
C GLY A 214 13.27 3.38 -22.57
N GLU A 215 13.41 3.16 -23.87
CA GLU A 215 13.46 1.82 -24.44
C GLU A 215 14.55 1.00 -23.73
N ILE A 216 14.13 -0.06 -23.05
CA ILE A 216 15.07 -1.04 -22.53
C ILE A 216 15.52 -1.84 -23.75
N ALA A 217 16.83 -1.89 -24.00
CA ALA A 217 17.37 -2.78 -25.02
C ALA A 217 17.07 -4.22 -24.61
N VAL A 218 16.21 -4.89 -25.38
CA VAL A 218 15.72 -6.25 -25.09
C VAL A 218 15.92 -7.14 -26.30
N ASP A 219 16.30 -8.39 -26.06
CA ASP A 219 16.42 -9.42 -27.09
C ASP A 219 15.11 -10.24 -27.17
N THR A 220 14.11 -9.62 -27.77
CA THR A 220 12.79 -10.27 -27.94
C THR A 220 12.83 -11.48 -28.87
N GLU A 221 13.83 -11.57 -29.75
CA GLU A 221 13.99 -12.67 -30.69
C GLU A 221 14.38 -13.95 -29.95
N THR A 222 15.42 -13.89 -29.11
CA THR A 222 15.84 -15.01 -28.27
C THR A 222 14.72 -15.46 -27.33
N ALA A 223 14.04 -14.51 -26.66
CA ALA A 223 12.92 -14.84 -25.77
C ALA A 223 11.79 -15.59 -26.51
N ARG A 224 11.40 -15.11 -27.70
CA ARG A 224 10.37 -15.77 -28.53
C ARG A 224 10.81 -17.14 -29.02
N ALA A 225 12.06 -17.30 -29.42
CA ALA A 225 12.59 -18.57 -29.90
C ALA A 225 12.50 -19.66 -28.81
N VAL A 226 12.88 -19.35 -27.57
CA VAL A 226 12.78 -20.27 -26.43
C VAL A 226 11.32 -20.65 -26.15
N ILE A 227 10.42 -19.66 -26.11
CA ILE A 227 8.98 -19.91 -25.88
C ILE A 227 8.36 -20.73 -27.01
N ALA A 228 8.71 -20.43 -28.27
CA ALA A 228 8.20 -21.14 -29.43
C ALA A 228 8.67 -22.59 -29.48
N ALA A 229 9.93 -22.88 -29.11
CA ALA A 229 10.44 -24.24 -29.03
C ALA A 229 9.66 -25.06 -27.99
N ALA A 230 9.45 -24.51 -26.80
CA ALA A 230 8.65 -25.18 -25.77
C ALA A 230 7.19 -25.40 -26.20
N ALA A 231 6.58 -24.42 -26.86
CA ALA A 231 5.21 -24.53 -27.36
C ALA A 231 5.09 -25.57 -28.50
N ALA A 232 6.09 -25.68 -29.38
CA ALA A 232 6.14 -26.69 -30.44
C ALA A 232 6.19 -28.13 -29.89
N GLU A 233 6.75 -28.31 -28.69
CA GLU A 233 6.73 -29.57 -27.93
C GLU A 233 5.42 -29.79 -27.15
N GLY A 234 4.43 -28.89 -27.29
CA GLY A 234 3.15 -28.94 -26.58
C GLY A 234 3.24 -28.58 -25.10
N ARG A 235 4.38 -28.05 -24.64
CA ARG A 235 4.59 -27.66 -23.25
C ARG A 235 3.96 -26.31 -22.95
N ARG A 236 3.39 -26.19 -21.75
CA ARG A 236 2.89 -24.93 -21.19
C ARG A 236 3.82 -24.34 -20.13
N LEU A 237 4.93 -25.01 -19.86
CA LEU A 237 5.88 -24.64 -18.83
C LEU A 237 7.30 -24.72 -19.39
N LEU A 238 8.07 -23.69 -19.08
CA LEU A 238 9.51 -23.65 -19.34
C LEU A 238 10.26 -24.36 -18.21
N THR A 239 11.34 -25.04 -18.57
CA THR A 239 12.36 -25.47 -17.61
C THR A 239 13.07 -24.25 -17.01
N GLU A 240 13.79 -24.43 -15.90
CA GLU A 240 14.44 -23.32 -15.20
C GLU A 240 15.48 -22.60 -16.07
N ASP A 241 16.24 -23.35 -16.87
CA ASP A 241 17.22 -22.83 -17.82
C ASP A 241 16.56 -22.02 -18.94
N GLU A 242 15.47 -22.54 -19.53
CA GLU A 242 14.68 -21.83 -20.54
C GLU A 242 14.08 -20.53 -19.96
N ALA A 243 13.47 -20.60 -18.76
CA ALA A 243 12.89 -19.44 -18.10
C ALA A 243 13.96 -18.36 -17.80
N LYS A 244 15.16 -18.76 -17.37
CA LYS A 244 16.28 -17.85 -17.14
C LYS A 244 16.82 -17.23 -18.42
N ALA A 245 16.87 -17.99 -19.51
CA ALA A 245 17.26 -17.46 -20.82
C ALA A 245 16.28 -16.35 -21.26
N VAL A 246 14.98 -16.57 -21.09
CA VAL A 246 13.94 -15.55 -21.37
C VAL A 246 14.15 -14.32 -20.48
N ILE A 247 14.31 -14.50 -19.16
CA ILE A 247 14.50 -13.40 -18.20
C ILE A 247 15.78 -12.60 -18.52
N ALA A 248 16.89 -13.28 -18.86
CA ALA A 248 18.15 -12.65 -19.24
C ALA A 248 18.04 -11.85 -20.55
N ALA A 249 17.24 -12.32 -21.52
CA ALA A 249 16.97 -11.61 -22.76
C ALA A 249 16.22 -10.27 -22.54
N TYR A 250 15.51 -10.13 -21.42
CA TYR A 250 14.93 -8.86 -20.96
C TYR A 250 15.85 -8.04 -20.04
N GLY A 251 17.14 -8.38 -19.97
CA GLY A 251 18.15 -7.63 -19.22
C GLY A 251 18.12 -7.84 -17.71
N ILE A 252 17.36 -8.82 -17.22
CA ILE A 252 17.30 -9.16 -15.80
C ILE A 252 18.44 -10.14 -15.48
N PRO A 253 19.39 -9.79 -14.58
CA PRO A 253 20.53 -10.66 -14.27
C PRO A 253 20.08 -11.98 -13.64
N VAL A 254 20.56 -13.09 -14.20
CA VAL A 254 20.36 -14.44 -13.66
C VAL A 254 21.71 -15.06 -13.28
N PRO A 255 21.77 -15.95 -12.27
CA PRO A 255 22.98 -16.70 -11.98
C PRO A 255 23.41 -17.54 -13.18
N GLU A 256 24.72 -17.62 -13.42
CA GLU A 256 25.29 -18.52 -14.43
C GLU A 256 24.75 -19.94 -14.21
N THR A 257 24.14 -20.52 -15.24
CA THR A 257 23.48 -21.82 -15.14
C THR A 257 24.11 -22.80 -16.11
N VAL A 258 24.64 -23.90 -15.59
CA VAL A 258 25.30 -24.94 -16.38
C VAL A 258 24.43 -26.17 -16.41
N LEU A 259 24.09 -26.62 -17.63
CA LEU A 259 23.38 -27.88 -17.84
C LEU A 259 24.34 -29.05 -17.70
N ALA A 260 23.94 -30.06 -16.94
CA ALA A 260 24.69 -31.29 -16.76
C ALA A 260 23.75 -32.49 -16.93
N VAL A 261 24.09 -33.39 -17.86
CA VAL A 261 23.26 -34.57 -18.18
C VAL A 261 23.41 -35.70 -17.16
N ASP A 262 24.55 -35.74 -16.47
CA ASP A 262 24.91 -36.76 -15.50
C ASP A 262 25.74 -36.18 -14.33
N GLU A 263 26.00 -37.04 -13.37
CA GLU A 263 26.74 -36.79 -12.14
C GLU A 263 28.19 -36.35 -12.39
N ASP A 264 28.81 -36.85 -13.46
CA ASP A 264 30.17 -36.51 -13.90
C ASP A 264 30.22 -35.08 -14.43
N ALA A 265 29.27 -34.71 -15.29
CA ALA A 265 29.10 -33.37 -15.80
C ALA A 265 28.76 -32.38 -14.68
N VAL A 266 28.00 -32.80 -13.66
CA VAL A 266 27.74 -31.98 -12.47
C VAL A 266 29.03 -31.65 -11.72
N ALA A 267 29.90 -32.65 -11.50
CA ALA A 267 31.19 -32.43 -10.84
C ALA A 267 32.08 -31.46 -11.63
N ALA A 268 32.20 -31.66 -12.94
CA ALA A 268 33.00 -30.78 -13.80
C ALA A 268 32.47 -29.34 -13.82
N ALA A 269 31.14 -29.16 -13.88
CA ALA A 269 30.51 -27.85 -13.80
C ALA A 269 30.75 -27.17 -12.44
N ALA A 270 30.63 -27.93 -11.34
CA ALA A 270 30.90 -27.43 -10.00
C ALA A 270 32.36 -26.99 -9.84
N GLU A 271 33.32 -27.81 -10.30
CA GLU A 271 34.75 -27.48 -10.24
C GLU A 271 35.06 -26.16 -10.95
N ARG A 272 34.44 -25.93 -12.12
CA ARG A 272 34.60 -24.67 -12.87
C ARG A 272 34.03 -23.48 -12.10
N LEU A 273 32.80 -23.59 -11.61
CA LEU A 273 32.11 -22.49 -10.93
C LEU A 273 32.72 -22.14 -9.57
N LEU A 274 33.24 -23.14 -8.84
CA LEU A 274 33.87 -22.95 -7.53
C LEU A 274 35.18 -22.16 -7.59
N ARG A 275 35.83 -22.03 -8.76
CA ARG A 275 37.03 -21.17 -8.90
C ARG A 275 36.76 -19.70 -8.60
N GLY A 276 35.51 -19.25 -8.82
CA GLY A 276 35.08 -17.87 -8.60
C GLY A 276 34.02 -17.70 -7.51
N ASN A 277 33.55 -18.78 -6.89
CA ASN A 277 32.41 -18.75 -5.98
C ASN A 277 32.65 -19.64 -4.75
N PRO A 278 32.23 -19.22 -3.55
CA PRO A 278 32.48 -19.97 -2.31
C PRO A 278 31.63 -21.25 -2.18
N ALA A 279 30.53 -21.33 -2.93
CA ALA A 279 29.66 -22.49 -2.98
C ALA A 279 28.83 -22.51 -4.27
N VAL A 280 28.35 -23.69 -4.63
CA VAL A 280 27.43 -23.94 -5.74
C VAL A 280 26.15 -24.61 -5.25
N VAL A 281 25.16 -24.65 -6.14
CA VAL A 281 23.86 -25.28 -5.96
C VAL A 281 23.67 -26.28 -7.09
N VAL A 282 23.22 -27.49 -6.76
CA VAL A 282 22.79 -28.51 -7.73
C VAL A 282 21.27 -28.65 -7.64
N LYS A 283 20.59 -28.54 -8.78
CA LYS A 283 19.13 -28.69 -8.87
C LYS A 283 18.76 -29.69 -9.95
N LEU A 284 17.65 -30.38 -9.74
CA LEU A 284 16.99 -31.22 -10.72
C LEU A 284 16.56 -30.38 -11.94
N ARG A 285 16.83 -30.88 -13.13
CA ARG A 285 16.18 -30.44 -14.36
C ARG A 285 15.14 -31.50 -14.75
N SER A 286 13.88 -31.07 -14.81
CA SER A 286 12.76 -31.91 -15.18
C SER A 286 11.70 -31.05 -15.86
N ALA A 287 11.15 -31.53 -16.98
CA ALA A 287 10.03 -30.90 -17.67
C ALA A 287 8.67 -31.17 -16.98
N THR A 288 8.60 -32.18 -16.10
CA THR A 288 7.35 -32.64 -15.46
C THR A 288 7.26 -32.25 -13.98
N ILE A 289 8.40 -32.18 -13.27
CA ILE A 289 8.44 -31.84 -11.85
C ILE A 289 8.67 -30.33 -11.66
N THR A 290 7.62 -29.62 -11.24
CA THR A 290 7.62 -28.16 -11.06
C THR A 290 8.16 -27.73 -9.69
N HIS A 291 7.71 -28.38 -8.61
CA HIS A 291 8.14 -28.12 -7.23
C HIS A 291 9.32 -29.01 -6.83
N LYS A 292 10.50 -28.68 -7.36
CA LYS A 292 11.73 -29.47 -7.18
C LYS A 292 12.15 -29.63 -5.73
N SER A 293 11.94 -28.62 -4.89
CA SER A 293 12.31 -28.68 -3.47
C SER A 293 11.51 -29.74 -2.71
N ASP A 294 10.24 -29.95 -3.08
CA ASP A 294 9.33 -30.89 -2.40
C ASP A 294 9.76 -32.34 -2.59
N VAL A 295 10.45 -32.62 -3.71
CA VAL A 295 11.04 -33.93 -4.00
C VAL A 295 12.51 -34.03 -3.58
N GLY A 296 13.01 -33.03 -2.83
CA GLY A 296 14.43 -32.95 -2.45
C GLY A 296 15.37 -32.77 -3.65
N GLY A 297 14.87 -32.19 -4.74
CA GLY A 297 15.58 -31.95 -6.00
C GLY A 297 16.49 -30.72 -6.00
N VAL A 298 16.80 -30.15 -4.83
CA VAL A 298 17.68 -28.99 -4.68
C VAL A 298 18.65 -29.25 -3.53
N VAL A 299 19.95 -29.12 -3.78
CA VAL A 299 21.00 -29.23 -2.75
C VAL A 299 21.87 -27.96 -2.79
N LEU A 300 21.91 -27.26 -1.66
CA LEU A 300 22.56 -25.96 -1.50
C LEU A 300 23.93 -26.08 -0.81
N GLY A 301 24.76 -25.05 -0.94
CA GLY A 301 25.96 -24.89 -0.11
C GLY A 301 27.09 -25.88 -0.40
N ILE A 302 27.14 -26.42 -1.61
CA ILE A 302 28.14 -27.41 -2.04
C ILE A 302 29.47 -26.70 -2.30
N ARG A 303 30.57 -27.21 -1.75
CA ARG A 303 31.88 -26.53 -1.75
C ARG A 303 32.97 -27.22 -2.55
N ASP A 304 32.69 -28.42 -3.07
CA ASP A 304 33.64 -29.20 -3.86
C ASP A 304 32.91 -30.05 -4.91
N ALA A 305 33.66 -30.55 -5.89
CA ALA A 305 33.12 -31.32 -7.02
C ALA A 305 32.59 -32.70 -6.59
N ALA A 306 33.21 -33.32 -5.57
CA ALA A 306 32.78 -34.62 -5.06
C ALA A 306 31.40 -34.53 -4.39
N GLY A 307 31.17 -33.49 -3.59
CA GLY A 307 29.89 -33.18 -2.99
C GLY A 307 28.82 -32.84 -4.03
N ALA A 308 29.20 -32.19 -5.13
CA ALA A 308 28.28 -31.93 -6.24
C ALA A 308 27.82 -33.23 -6.94
N ARG A 309 28.75 -34.14 -7.22
CA ARG A 309 28.46 -35.48 -7.74
C ARG A 309 27.53 -36.25 -6.81
N ALA A 310 27.86 -36.28 -5.52
CA ALA A 310 27.07 -36.98 -4.52
C ALA A 310 25.65 -36.40 -4.40
N ALA A 311 25.52 -35.07 -4.46
CA ALA A 311 24.23 -34.39 -4.46
C ALA A 311 23.36 -34.79 -5.67
N ALA A 312 23.94 -34.84 -6.87
CA ALA A 312 23.24 -35.27 -8.09
C ALA A 312 22.76 -36.73 -8.00
N ALA A 313 23.63 -37.65 -7.56
CA ALA A 313 23.27 -39.04 -7.36
C ALA A 313 22.10 -39.20 -6.36
N ALA A 314 22.16 -38.48 -5.24
CA ALA A 314 21.12 -38.52 -4.23
C ALA A 314 19.79 -37.91 -4.71
N ILE A 315 19.83 -36.84 -5.52
CA ILE A 315 18.63 -36.30 -6.18
C ILE A 315 18.03 -37.35 -7.12
N ARG A 316 18.85 -37.99 -7.96
CA ARG A 316 18.38 -39.00 -8.92
C ARG A 316 17.72 -40.18 -8.22
N GLU A 317 18.34 -40.70 -7.16
CA GLU A 317 17.79 -41.79 -6.36
C GLU A 317 16.40 -41.43 -5.81
N ARG A 318 16.25 -40.24 -5.19
CA ARG A 318 14.98 -39.77 -4.66
C ARG A 318 13.90 -39.64 -5.74
N VAL A 319 14.25 -39.06 -6.89
CA VAL A 319 13.30 -38.83 -7.97
C VAL A 319 12.87 -40.16 -8.61
N ASN A 320 13.80 -41.08 -8.85
CA ASN A 320 13.50 -42.39 -9.44
C ASN A 320 12.63 -43.28 -8.52
N ALA A 321 12.65 -43.03 -7.20
CA ALA A 321 11.77 -43.71 -6.26
C ALA A 321 10.32 -43.21 -6.30
N LEU A 322 10.05 -42.07 -6.96
CA LEU A 322 8.71 -41.53 -7.11
C LEU A 322 7.98 -42.15 -8.30
N PRO A 323 6.65 -42.40 -8.20
CA PRO A 323 5.85 -42.84 -9.34
C PRO A 323 5.93 -41.84 -10.51
N GLY A 324 6.50 -42.26 -11.64
CA GLY A 324 6.66 -41.41 -12.82
C GLY A 324 7.78 -40.36 -12.71
N GLY A 325 8.68 -40.48 -11.74
CA GLY A 325 9.82 -39.59 -11.60
C GLY A 325 10.83 -39.77 -12.73
N THR A 326 11.04 -38.72 -13.53
CA THR A 326 12.04 -38.68 -14.59
C THR A 326 13.06 -37.58 -14.31
N VAL A 327 14.33 -37.90 -14.57
CA VAL A 327 15.46 -36.98 -14.44
C VAL A 327 15.99 -36.67 -15.82
N ASP A 328 15.69 -35.47 -16.33
CA ASP A 328 16.17 -35.01 -17.63
C ASP A 328 17.62 -34.48 -17.54
N GLY A 329 18.11 -34.27 -16.31
CA GLY A 329 19.46 -33.85 -16.00
C GLY A 329 19.48 -32.97 -14.75
N PHE A 330 20.50 -32.13 -14.65
CA PHE A 330 20.73 -31.21 -13.55
C PHE A 330 21.15 -29.83 -14.04
N THR A 331 20.94 -28.83 -13.19
CA THR A 331 21.54 -27.51 -13.34
C THR A 331 22.50 -27.25 -12.19
N VAL A 332 23.70 -26.77 -12.51
CA VAL A 332 24.70 -26.31 -11.53
C VAL A 332 24.83 -24.80 -11.62
N GLN A 333 24.74 -24.12 -10.49
CA GLN A 333 24.73 -22.65 -10.39
C GLN A 333 25.58 -22.16 -9.23
N PRO A 334 26.18 -20.96 -9.29
CA PRO A 334 26.80 -20.33 -8.13
C PRO A 334 25.73 -20.03 -7.07
N MET A 335 26.07 -20.25 -5.80
CA MET A 335 25.20 -19.88 -4.68
C MET A 335 25.33 -18.39 -4.39
N ILE A 336 24.39 -17.59 -4.91
CA ILE A 336 24.37 -16.15 -4.66
C ILE A 336 23.96 -15.89 -3.21
N ARG A 337 24.79 -15.12 -2.48
CA ARG A 337 24.48 -14.62 -1.13
C ARG A 337 24.64 -13.11 -1.11
N ARG A 338 23.60 -12.40 -0.69
CA ARG A 338 23.63 -10.94 -0.49
C ARG A 338 23.13 -10.65 0.92
N SER A 339 24.04 -10.22 1.79
CA SER A 339 23.68 -9.76 3.14
C SER A 339 22.78 -8.53 3.04
N LEU A 340 21.72 -8.47 3.85
CA LEU A 340 20.78 -7.32 3.90
C LEU A 340 19.99 -7.08 2.60
N ALA A 341 19.88 -8.08 1.73
CA ALA A 341 19.00 -7.99 0.57
C ALA A 341 17.56 -8.32 0.97
N GLU A 342 16.61 -7.56 0.42
CA GLU A 342 15.18 -7.86 0.49
C GLU A 342 14.79 -8.84 -0.63
N GLU A 343 13.92 -9.79 -0.33
CA GLU A 343 13.36 -10.70 -1.32
C GLU A 343 12.13 -10.08 -1.97
N LEU A 344 12.12 -10.02 -3.31
CA LEU A 344 10.97 -9.58 -4.11
C LEU A 344 10.49 -10.73 -4.97
N ILE A 345 9.19 -11.00 -4.94
CA ILE A 345 8.53 -11.93 -5.86
C ILE A 345 7.75 -11.09 -6.86
N ALA A 346 8.08 -11.20 -8.13
CA ALA A 346 7.31 -10.60 -9.22
C ALA A 346 6.68 -11.69 -10.08
N GLY A 347 5.41 -11.49 -10.45
CA GLY A 347 4.68 -12.39 -11.32
C GLY A 347 3.82 -11.62 -12.30
N VAL A 348 3.61 -12.20 -13.49
CA VAL A 348 2.67 -11.67 -14.48
C VAL A 348 1.64 -12.74 -14.76
N ALA A 349 0.37 -12.35 -14.74
CA ALA A 349 -0.74 -13.17 -15.18
C ALA A 349 -1.59 -12.40 -16.18
N THR A 350 -2.50 -13.09 -16.87
CA THR A 350 -3.52 -12.44 -17.69
C THR A 350 -4.86 -12.74 -17.07
N ASP A 351 -5.51 -11.71 -16.55
CA ASP A 351 -6.89 -11.77 -16.08
C ASP A 351 -7.85 -11.73 -17.29
N PRO A 352 -8.92 -12.54 -17.31
CA PRO A 352 -9.87 -12.56 -18.43
C PRO A 352 -10.61 -11.23 -18.67
N SER A 353 -10.79 -10.41 -17.62
CA SER A 353 -11.57 -9.16 -17.68
C SER A 353 -10.68 -7.93 -17.81
N PHE A 354 -9.55 -7.91 -17.08
CA PHE A 354 -8.67 -6.74 -16.98
C PHE A 354 -7.37 -6.86 -17.79
N GLY A 355 -7.10 -8.03 -18.38
CA GLY A 355 -5.89 -8.26 -19.18
C GLY A 355 -4.64 -8.49 -18.33
N PRO A 356 -3.45 -8.06 -18.77
CA PRO A 356 -2.21 -8.32 -18.05
C PRO A 356 -2.19 -7.72 -16.64
N THR A 357 -1.90 -8.54 -15.64
CA THR A 357 -1.76 -8.17 -14.24
C THR A 357 -0.34 -8.46 -13.77
N VAL A 358 0.19 -7.58 -12.93
CA VAL A 358 1.51 -7.75 -12.30
C VAL A 358 1.30 -7.85 -10.80
N LEU A 359 1.83 -8.93 -10.20
CA LEU A 359 1.99 -9.09 -8.77
C LEU A 359 3.44 -8.73 -8.41
N PHE A 360 3.64 -7.84 -7.44
CA PHE A 360 4.95 -7.55 -6.85
C PHE A 360 4.79 -6.94 -5.46
#